data_AF-A0A1M6UKK2-F1
#
_entry.id   AF-A0A1M6UKK2-F1
#
_cell.length_a   1.000
_cell.length_b   1.000
_cell.length_c   1.000
_cell.angle_alpha   90.00
_cell.angle_beta   90.00
_cell.angle_gamma   90.00
#
_symmetry.space_group_name_H-M   'P 1'
#
loop_
_entity.id
_entity.type
_entity.pdbx_description
1 polymer ?
#
loop_
_entity_poly.entity_id
_entity_poly.type
_entity_poly.pdbx_seq_one_letter_code
_entity_poly.pdbx_strand_id
1 'polypeptide(L)'
;MKYLYTEFEHFDYILDRWGMVSQIHEKKISIYGTGECGEKVYEYLVDRSLVNNLVSFVDRDDSPMIGKIKYGIIVEKLDKVVKETNVILVASEWHHKEIVSRINDLLCDDSILIMDMYEKIYDSKDYEEYVSYIDKIQYGEKKEYVGILQEGYKRTDIDTKVIAWYLPQYYVTDYNNRFHGMGFTEWTNSSKALPQFCGHYQPHIPYHMGYYDLSNYQSIKRQAEIAKFYGIYGFAIHYYWFNEKTQMLDTPIKLILEHKDIEINYFINWATEDWGMTWDDSFSNWDFAESHIKQDLPKDVSAFFDMIKPYFEDERYIRIHNMPVLSIYNCNIFDSTAFKIFIDKLKKEAIKRGYKGLYIIITTGSNYYDGDVNEWGGDALVEYQPNYMCQFNYFDKLYPKGYINPHFRGTILDTREFFAEKRYFVKHISKKFFRGACTSWDNTARKGKTGARIIWGITPDILKVWLVDIMVESKKIHTMEEDFIFISSWNEWAEGSHLEPDMRYGYAWLNAIRSALETVKEH
;
A
#
# COMPACT_ATOMS: atom_id res chain seq x y z
N MET A 1 23.96 30.78 21.00
CA MET A 1 23.32 29.55 21.51
C MET A 1 21.89 29.90 21.89
N LYS A 2 20.94 29.74 20.96
CA LYS A 2 19.51 29.90 21.30
C LYS A 2 19.08 28.57 21.91
N TYR A 3 18.82 28.58 23.21
CA TYR A 3 18.01 27.55 23.87
C TYR A 3 16.63 27.58 23.19
N LEU A 4 16.36 26.59 22.35
CA LEU A 4 15.00 26.25 21.93
C LEU A 4 14.65 25.03 22.76
N TYR A 5 13.85 25.26 23.80
CA TYR A 5 13.10 24.19 24.45
C TYR A 5 12.28 23.52 23.35
N THR A 6 12.70 22.34 22.88
CA THR A 6 11.81 21.45 22.16
C THR A 6 10.80 20.97 23.18
N GLU A 7 9.62 21.57 23.16
CA GLU A 7 8.51 21.20 24.02
C GLU A 7 8.19 19.73 23.80
N PHE A 8 7.85 19.04 24.88
CA PHE A 8 7.52 17.62 24.94
C PHE A 8 6.27 17.21 24.12
N GLU A 9 5.75 18.10 23.26
CA GLU A 9 4.68 17.83 22.29
C GLU A 9 5.00 16.63 21.38
N HIS A 10 6.28 16.26 21.26
CA HIS A 10 6.71 15.09 20.52
C HIS A 10 6.57 13.76 21.27
N PHE A 11 6.45 13.73 22.60
CA PHE A 11 6.28 12.45 23.29
C PHE A 11 4.92 11.83 22.99
N ASP A 12 3.84 12.60 23.16
CA ASP A 12 2.49 12.13 22.86
C ASP A 12 2.36 11.83 21.36
N TYR A 13 3.00 12.62 20.49
CA TYR A 13 3.13 12.29 19.06
C TYR A 13 3.89 10.98 18.82
N ILE A 14 5.08 10.77 19.38
CA ILE A 14 5.85 9.54 19.18
C ILE A 14 5.00 8.37 19.67
N LEU A 15 4.40 8.44 20.85
CA LEU A 15 3.47 7.41 21.33
C LEU A 15 2.30 7.16 20.38
N ASP A 16 1.71 8.22 19.82
CA ASP A 16 0.59 8.12 18.87
C ASP A 16 1.02 7.48 17.54
N ARG A 17 2.21 7.87 17.03
CA ARG A 17 2.86 7.28 15.85
C ARG A 17 3.03 5.76 15.97
N TRP A 18 3.22 5.27 17.20
CA TRP A 18 3.41 3.84 17.48
C TRP A 18 2.13 3.17 18.01
N GLY A 19 0.99 3.88 18.11
CA GLY A 19 -0.26 3.34 18.65
C GLY A 19 -0.19 3.01 20.15
N MET A 20 0.72 3.66 20.87
CA MET A 20 1.08 3.36 22.26
C MET A 20 0.57 4.35 23.27
N VAL A 21 -0.15 5.41 22.86
CA VAL A 21 -0.75 6.41 23.78
C VAL A 21 -1.60 5.73 24.84
N SER A 22 -2.43 4.76 24.45
CA SER A 22 -3.29 4.02 25.38
C SER A 22 -2.56 2.92 26.16
N GLN A 23 -1.39 2.46 25.67
CA GLN A 23 -0.67 1.33 26.25
C GLN A 23 0.48 1.74 27.16
N ILE A 24 1.01 2.96 27.04
CA ILE A 24 2.20 3.37 27.79
C ILE A 24 1.97 3.38 29.30
N HIS A 25 0.72 3.58 29.74
CA HIS A 25 0.34 3.49 31.14
C HIS A 25 0.54 2.08 31.75
N GLU A 26 0.66 1.04 30.93
CA GLU A 26 0.94 -0.33 31.36
C GLU A 26 2.39 -0.76 31.12
N LYS A 27 3.20 0.09 30.47
CA LYS A 27 4.59 -0.21 30.12
C LYS A 27 5.53 0.28 31.21
N LYS A 28 6.53 -0.53 31.53
CA LYS A 28 7.67 -0.14 32.35
C LYS A 28 8.64 0.73 31.54
N ILE A 29 8.99 1.89 32.07
CA ILE A 29 9.76 2.93 31.39
C ILE A 29 11.13 3.06 32.07
N SER A 30 12.19 3.25 31.32
CA SER A 30 13.47 3.72 31.85
C SER A 30 13.96 4.93 31.07
N ILE A 31 14.60 5.88 31.76
CA ILE A 31 15.14 7.09 31.14
C ILE A 31 16.64 6.91 30.94
N TYR A 32 17.11 6.93 29.69
CA TYR A 32 18.53 6.88 29.37
C TYR A 32 19.12 8.29 29.35
N GLY A 33 19.85 8.64 30.41
CA GLY A 33 20.50 9.94 30.60
C GLY A 33 20.20 10.51 31.98
N THR A 34 21.24 10.88 32.72
CA THR A 34 21.12 11.44 34.09
C THR A 34 21.44 12.92 34.18
N GLY A 35 21.60 13.62 33.05
CA GLY A 35 21.78 15.07 32.99
C GLY A 35 20.46 15.86 33.04
N GLU A 36 20.53 17.16 32.78
CA GLU A 36 19.37 18.08 32.73
C GLU A 36 18.24 17.54 31.82
N CYS A 37 18.60 16.86 30.73
CA CYS A 37 17.66 16.22 29.83
C CYS A 37 16.82 15.12 30.49
N GLY A 38 17.46 14.24 31.26
CA GLY A 38 16.76 13.20 32.01
C GLY A 38 15.85 13.76 33.09
N GLU A 39 16.21 14.91 33.67
CA GLU A 39 15.37 15.63 34.65
C GLU A 39 14.09 16.15 34.00
N LYS A 40 14.22 16.78 32.82
CA LYS A 40 13.06 17.25 32.07
C LYS A 40 12.14 16.11 31.64
N VAL A 41 12.69 14.99 31.17
CA VAL A 41 11.88 13.80 30.83
C VAL A 41 11.19 13.23 32.06
N TYR A 42 11.85 13.25 33.23
CA TYR A 42 11.24 12.83 34.48
C TYR A 42 10.08 13.75 34.89
N GLU A 43 10.28 15.07 34.88
CA GLU A 43 9.23 16.06 35.15
C GLU A 43 8.03 15.86 34.21
N TYR A 44 8.30 15.59 32.94
CA TYR A 44 7.25 15.27 31.97
C TYR A 44 6.44 14.01 32.34
N LEU A 45 7.12 12.93 32.76
CA LEU A 45 6.42 11.72 33.22
C LEU A 45 5.60 11.98 34.48
N VAL A 46 6.04 12.88 35.37
CA VAL A 46 5.27 13.31 36.55
C VAL A 46 3.98 14.01 36.12
N ASP A 47 4.07 14.99 35.21
CA ASP A 47 2.92 15.77 34.74
C ASP A 47 1.86 14.91 34.05
N ARG A 48 2.27 13.79 33.43
CA ARG A 48 1.38 12.82 32.78
C ARG A 48 0.96 11.63 33.65
N SER A 49 1.31 11.64 34.94
CA SER A 49 1.05 10.51 35.85
C SER A 49 1.67 9.18 35.39
N LEU A 50 2.74 9.24 34.61
CA LEU A 50 3.52 8.11 34.10
C LEU A 50 4.75 7.79 34.96
N VAL A 51 5.10 8.64 35.94
CA VAL A 51 6.28 8.43 36.80
C VAL A 51 6.23 7.11 37.58
N ASN A 52 5.05 6.59 37.89
CA ASN A 52 4.88 5.30 38.56
C ASN A 52 5.36 4.12 37.70
N ASN A 53 5.49 4.34 36.40
CA ASN A 53 5.98 3.35 35.46
C ASN A 53 7.50 3.41 35.29
N LEU A 54 8.17 4.44 35.84
CA LEU A 54 9.60 4.63 35.74
C LEU A 54 10.33 3.61 36.63
N VAL A 55 11.05 2.70 36.01
CA VAL A 55 11.83 1.64 36.66
C VAL A 55 13.19 2.16 37.10
N SER A 56 13.88 2.87 36.22
CA SER A 56 15.23 3.35 36.50
C SER A 56 15.63 4.54 35.66
N PHE A 57 16.64 5.27 36.14
CA PHE A 57 17.51 6.04 35.26
C PHE A 57 18.65 5.14 34.79
N VAL A 58 19.02 5.28 33.53
CA VAL A 58 20.11 4.55 32.91
C VAL A 58 21.21 5.53 32.53
N ASP A 59 22.46 5.15 32.77
CA ASP A 59 23.61 5.86 32.25
C ASP A 59 24.65 4.88 31.68
N ARG A 60 25.73 5.42 31.11
CA ARG A 60 26.85 4.65 30.56
C ARG A 60 27.49 3.80 31.64
N ASP A 61 28.01 2.64 31.26
CA ASP A 61 28.56 1.65 32.20
C ASP A 61 29.75 2.15 33.03
N ASP A 62 30.44 3.18 32.53
CA ASP A 62 31.57 3.87 33.13
C ASP A 62 31.16 5.19 33.82
N SER A 63 29.87 5.53 33.83
CA SER A 63 29.38 6.77 34.42
C SER A 63 29.58 6.76 35.94
N PRO A 64 30.11 7.85 36.53
CA PRO A 64 30.17 8.00 37.98
C PRO A 64 28.78 8.20 38.62
N MET A 65 27.71 8.25 37.83
CA MET A 65 26.33 8.35 38.32
C MET A 65 25.71 6.99 38.64
N ILE A 66 26.28 5.88 38.16
CA ILE A 66 25.78 4.54 38.46
C ILE A 66 25.75 4.30 39.99
N GLY A 67 24.64 3.75 40.48
CA GLY A 67 24.38 3.49 41.89
C GLY A 67 23.97 4.72 42.70
N LYS A 68 23.93 5.92 42.11
CA LYS A 68 23.39 7.10 42.78
C LYS A 68 21.86 7.07 42.73
N ILE A 69 21.24 7.62 43.77
CA ILE A 69 19.79 7.79 43.83
C ILE A 69 19.42 9.14 43.20
N LYS A 70 18.52 9.12 42.21
CA LYS A 70 17.94 10.29 41.54
C LYS A 70 16.42 10.23 41.66
N TYR A 71 15.81 11.27 42.24
CA TYR A 71 14.36 11.31 42.52
C TYR A 71 13.80 10.08 43.27
N GLY A 72 14.62 9.45 44.13
CA GLY A 72 14.24 8.23 44.84
C GLY A 72 14.40 6.93 44.05
N ILE A 73 14.91 7.00 42.82
CA ILE A 73 15.13 5.86 41.92
C ILE A 73 16.64 5.68 41.71
N ILE A 74 17.12 4.43 41.67
CA ILE A 74 18.55 4.15 41.48
C ILE A 74 18.92 4.33 40.00
N VAL A 75 20.07 4.97 39.75
CA VAL A 75 20.70 5.00 38.43
C VAL A 75 21.42 3.68 38.19
N GLU A 76 21.00 2.94 37.18
CA GLU A 76 21.54 1.62 36.83
C GLU A 76 22.26 1.63 35.48
N LYS A 77 22.98 0.53 35.23
CA LYS A 77 23.60 0.27 33.93
C LYS A 77 22.55 -0.24 32.94
N LEU A 78 22.79 -0.01 31.66
CA LEU A 78 21.84 -0.38 30.61
C LEU A 78 21.51 -1.87 30.64
N ASP A 79 22.52 -2.73 30.70
CA ASP A 79 22.44 -4.20 30.69
C ASP A 79 21.55 -4.79 31.80
N LYS A 80 21.50 -4.13 32.96
CA LYS A 80 20.63 -4.53 34.08
C LYS A 80 19.17 -4.18 33.86
N VAL A 81 18.92 -3.03 33.22
CA VAL A 81 17.59 -2.41 33.12
C VAL A 81 16.77 -3.02 31.98
N VAL A 82 17.46 -3.56 30.97
CA VAL A 82 16.87 -4.26 29.82
C VAL A 82 15.77 -5.25 30.22
N LYS A 83 16.02 -6.05 31.26
CA LYS A 83 15.13 -7.16 31.65
C LYS A 83 13.82 -6.70 32.29
N GLU A 84 13.77 -5.46 32.75
CA GLU A 84 12.67 -4.93 33.54
C GLU A 84 11.96 -3.77 32.86
N THR A 85 12.38 -3.39 31.66
CA THR A 85 11.86 -2.24 30.92
C THR A 85 11.16 -2.68 29.64
N ASN A 86 10.10 -1.97 29.28
CA ASN A 86 9.44 -2.11 27.98
C ASN A 86 9.72 -0.92 27.07
N VAL A 87 10.02 0.25 27.63
CA VAL A 87 10.31 1.49 26.90
C VAL A 87 11.53 2.19 27.46
N ILE A 88 12.54 2.47 26.64
CA ILE A 88 13.68 3.31 26.99
C ILE A 88 13.52 4.68 26.34
N LEU A 89 13.39 5.72 27.15
CA LEU A 89 13.35 7.11 26.72
C LEU A 89 14.77 7.67 26.71
N VAL A 90 15.33 7.89 25.53
CA VAL A 90 16.67 8.47 25.38
C VAL A 90 16.57 9.97 25.61
N ALA A 91 17.12 10.40 26.75
CA ALA A 91 17.09 11.74 27.26
C ALA A 91 18.49 12.36 27.22
N SER A 92 19.02 12.59 26.01
CA SER A 92 20.35 13.15 25.82
C SER A 92 20.37 14.22 24.74
N GLU A 93 20.85 15.42 25.09
CA GLU A 93 21.10 16.50 24.12
C GLU A 93 22.32 16.21 23.23
N TRP A 94 23.37 15.60 23.82
CA TRP A 94 24.64 15.34 23.15
C TRP A 94 24.83 13.84 22.93
N HIS A 95 25.47 13.46 21.82
CA HIS A 95 25.77 12.06 21.48
C HIS A 95 24.56 11.10 21.43
N HIS A 96 23.35 11.62 21.14
CA HIS A 96 22.11 10.82 21.13
C HIS A 96 22.17 9.67 20.13
N LYS A 97 22.79 9.86 18.95
CA LYS A 97 22.91 8.81 17.93
C LYS A 97 23.81 7.67 18.37
N GLU A 98 24.94 8.00 18.98
CA GLU A 98 25.86 7.02 19.54
C GLU A 98 25.22 6.26 20.72
N ILE A 99 24.40 6.95 21.50
CA ILE A 99 23.61 6.36 22.58
C ILE A 99 22.55 5.40 22.02
N VAL A 100 21.73 5.84 21.05
CA VAL A 100 20.70 5.02 20.40
C VAL A 100 21.33 3.82 19.70
N SER A 101 22.42 4.01 18.94
CA SER A 101 23.16 2.92 18.28
C SER A 101 23.65 1.92 19.32
N ARG A 102 24.30 2.36 20.39
CA ARG A 102 24.77 1.47 21.45
C ARG A 102 23.63 0.74 22.14
N ILE A 103 22.50 1.41 22.38
CA ILE A 103 21.32 0.77 22.97
C ILE A 103 20.81 -0.33 22.01
N ASN A 104 20.69 -0.05 20.71
CA ASN A 104 20.32 -1.05 19.71
C ASN A 104 21.33 -2.21 19.63
N ASP A 105 22.63 -1.91 19.67
CA ASP A 105 23.70 -2.93 19.58
C ASP A 105 23.72 -3.85 20.82
N LEU A 106 23.35 -3.33 21.99
CA LEU A 106 23.26 -4.09 23.24
C LEU A 106 21.90 -4.79 23.43
N LEU A 107 20.85 -4.29 22.76
CA LEU A 107 19.50 -4.83 22.80
C LEU A 107 19.19 -5.63 21.53
N CYS A 108 19.47 -6.93 21.55
CA CYS A 108 18.96 -7.86 20.52
C CYS A 108 17.51 -8.30 20.78
N ASP A 109 16.72 -7.48 21.46
CA ASP A 109 15.35 -7.80 21.88
C ASP A 109 14.36 -6.77 21.33
N ASP A 110 13.67 -7.13 20.26
CA ASP A 110 12.67 -6.31 19.58
C ASP A 110 11.44 -6.00 20.45
N SER A 111 11.33 -6.60 21.66
CA SER A 111 10.24 -6.33 22.60
C SER A 111 10.40 -5.03 23.39
N ILE A 112 11.58 -4.39 23.35
CA ILE A 112 11.86 -3.14 24.04
C ILE A 112 11.82 -1.98 23.04
N LEU A 113 10.92 -1.03 23.28
CA LEU A 113 10.84 0.18 22.47
C LEU A 113 11.90 1.19 22.92
N ILE A 114 12.65 1.76 21.98
CA ILE A 114 13.58 2.85 22.24
C ILE A 114 13.01 4.13 21.61
N MET A 115 12.78 5.16 22.42
CA MET A 115 12.24 6.45 21.99
C MET A 115 13.27 7.55 22.20
N ASP A 116 13.68 8.21 21.14
CA ASP A 116 14.51 9.42 21.24
C ASP A 116 13.61 10.61 21.57
N MET A 117 13.84 11.22 22.74
CA MET A 117 13.02 12.30 23.27
C MET A 117 13.41 13.67 22.73
N TYR A 118 14.53 13.78 22.02
CA TYR A 118 15.02 15.04 21.48
C TYR A 118 14.77 15.09 19.98
N GLU A 119 13.91 16.03 19.59
CA GLU A 119 13.63 16.32 18.19
C GLU A 119 14.91 16.71 17.44
N LYS A 120 15.06 16.22 16.21
CA LYS A 120 16.10 16.73 15.31
C LYS A 120 15.82 18.22 15.09
N ILE A 121 16.63 19.09 15.71
CA ILE A 121 16.68 20.50 15.35
C ILE A 121 17.26 20.59 13.94
N TYR A 122 16.40 20.82 12.96
CA TYR A 122 16.82 21.08 11.60
C TYR A 122 17.59 22.39 11.53
N ASP A 123 18.79 22.35 10.97
CA ASP A 123 19.55 23.58 10.71
C ASP A 123 19.10 24.22 9.39
N SER A 124 19.63 25.41 9.07
CA SER A 124 19.29 26.10 7.82
C SER A 124 19.61 25.24 6.59
N LYS A 125 20.62 24.38 6.68
CA LYS A 125 21.04 23.52 5.58
C LYS A 125 20.02 22.40 5.31
N ASP A 126 19.46 21.78 6.35
CA ASP A 126 18.37 20.79 6.19
C ASP A 126 17.17 21.39 5.43
N TYR A 127 16.78 22.63 5.76
CA TYR A 127 15.70 23.34 5.06
C TYR A 127 16.10 23.76 3.64
N GLU A 128 17.32 24.26 3.44
CA GLU A 128 17.85 24.62 2.12
C GLU A 128 17.89 23.40 1.18
N GLU A 129 18.30 22.23 1.68
CA GLU A 129 18.31 20.98 0.93
C GLU A 129 16.88 20.56 0.52
N TYR A 130 15.90 20.72 1.41
CA TYR A 130 14.51 20.43 1.10
C TYR A 130 13.90 21.39 0.08
N VAL A 131 14.11 22.70 0.24
CA VAL A 131 13.65 23.69 -0.76
C VAL A 131 14.31 23.43 -2.10
N SER A 132 15.62 23.16 -2.12
CA SER A 132 16.35 22.79 -3.34
C SER A 132 15.80 21.51 -3.98
N TYR A 133 15.35 20.54 -3.17
CA TYR A 133 14.71 19.33 -3.66
C TYR A 133 13.36 19.62 -4.32
N ILE A 134 12.52 20.46 -3.71
CA ILE A 134 11.24 20.89 -4.31
C ILE A 134 11.49 21.59 -5.65
N ASP A 135 12.42 22.54 -5.71
CA ASP A 135 12.78 23.23 -6.96
C ASP A 135 13.29 22.25 -8.02
N LYS A 136 14.08 21.25 -7.62
CA LYS A 136 14.60 20.22 -8.51
C LYS A 136 13.50 19.30 -9.04
N ILE A 137 12.50 18.93 -8.25
CA ILE A 137 11.36 18.13 -8.76
C ILE A 137 10.60 18.92 -9.82
N GLN A 138 10.42 20.23 -9.59
CA GLN A 138 9.62 21.08 -10.46
C GLN A 138 10.35 21.47 -11.75
N TYR A 139 11.62 21.84 -11.66
CA TYR A 139 12.40 22.46 -12.75
C TYR A 139 13.63 21.65 -13.18
N GLY A 140 13.97 20.60 -12.44
CA GLY A 140 15.14 19.78 -12.74
C GLY A 140 14.97 18.90 -13.97
N GLU A 141 16.11 18.40 -14.46
CA GLU A 141 16.14 17.43 -15.55
C GLU A 141 15.45 16.13 -15.15
N LYS A 142 14.48 15.69 -15.96
CA LYS A 142 13.71 14.47 -15.73
C LYS A 142 14.43 13.26 -16.33
N LYS A 143 15.49 12.81 -15.67
CA LYS A 143 16.36 11.73 -16.19
C LYS A 143 15.65 10.39 -16.40
N GLU A 144 14.59 10.14 -15.64
CA GLU A 144 13.81 8.90 -15.67
C GLU A 144 12.63 8.98 -16.65
N TYR A 145 12.43 10.13 -17.27
CA TYR A 145 11.30 10.37 -18.15
C TYR A 145 11.50 9.67 -19.50
N VAL A 146 10.51 8.88 -19.89
CA VAL A 146 10.44 8.24 -21.21
C VAL A 146 9.25 8.80 -21.97
N GLY A 147 9.48 9.31 -23.18
CA GLY A 147 8.41 9.76 -24.08
C GLY A 147 7.60 8.59 -24.66
N ILE A 148 6.46 8.91 -25.28
CA ILE A 148 5.67 7.89 -25.98
C ILE A 148 6.49 7.29 -27.13
N LEU A 149 6.40 5.97 -27.30
CA LEU A 149 7.05 5.27 -28.41
C LEU A 149 6.29 5.50 -29.73
N GLN A 150 6.98 5.32 -30.86
CA GLN A 150 6.39 5.52 -32.19
C GLN A 150 5.52 4.34 -32.64
N GLU A 151 5.90 3.12 -32.26
CA GLU A 151 5.20 1.90 -32.63
C GLU A 151 4.66 1.19 -31.40
N GLY A 152 3.44 0.66 -31.49
CA GLY A 152 2.82 -0.12 -30.43
C GLY A 152 3.35 -1.56 -30.39
N TYR A 153 3.17 -2.20 -29.25
CA TYR A 153 3.47 -3.61 -29.04
C TYR A 153 2.59 -4.49 -29.94
N LYS A 154 3.22 -5.46 -30.64
CA LYS A 154 2.53 -6.42 -31.50
C LYS A 154 2.30 -7.71 -30.73
N ARG A 155 1.11 -7.86 -30.15
CA ARG A 155 0.73 -9.04 -29.36
C ARG A 155 0.53 -10.27 -30.25
N THR A 156 1.00 -11.42 -29.78
CA THR A 156 0.74 -12.75 -30.35
C THR A 156 0.07 -13.67 -29.32
N ASP A 157 -0.49 -14.79 -29.77
CA ASP A 157 -1.24 -15.71 -28.89
C ASP A 157 -0.36 -16.43 -27.85
N ILE A 158 0.95 -16.52 -28.10
CA ILE A 158 1.92 -17.12 -27.17
C ILE A 158 2.42 -16.14 -26.12
N ASP A 159 2.03 -14.87 -26.19
CA ASP A 159 2.51 -13.85 -25.26
C ASP A 159 1.83 -13.97 -23.90
N THR A 160 2.59 -13.78 -22.83
CA THR A 160 2.03 -13.67 -21.48
C THR A 160 0.99 -12.53 -21.42
N LYS A 161 -0.12 -12.79 -20.74
CA LYS A 161 -1.27 -11.88 -20.64
C LYS A 161 -1.14 -11.03 -19.38
N VAL A 162 -0.70 -9.79 -19.56
CA VAL A 162 -0.55 -8.84 -18.45
C VAL A 162 -1.89 -8.21 -18.11
N ILE A 163 -2.37 -8.39 -16.88
CA ILE A 163 -3.58 -7.78 -16.36
C ILE A 163 -3.21 -6.67 -15.39
N ALA A 164 -3.77 -5.47 -15.59
CA ALA A 164 -3.66 -4.40 -14.60
C ALA A 164 -4.94 -4.35 -13.75
N TRP A 165 -4.79 -4.23 -12.43
CA TRP A 165 -5.91 -3.88 -11.55
C TRP A 165 -6.40 -2.48 -11.91
N TYR A 166 -7.72 -2.25 -11.88
CA TYR A 166 -8.31 -1.00 -12.35
C TYR A 166 -9.28 -0.44 -11.32
N LEU A 167 -8.94 0.71 -10.77
CA LEU A 167 -9.77 1.48 -9.85
C LEU A 167 -10.84 2.26 -10.64
N PRO A 168 -12.14 2.00 -10.44
CA PRO A 168 -13.20 2.71 -11.14
C PRO A 168 -13.49 4.11 -10.58
N GLN A 169 -12.86 4.52 -9.48
CA GLN A 169 -13.05 5.83 -8.87
C GLN A 169 -12.16 6.86 -9.55
N TYR A 170 -12.72 7.82 -10.29
CA TYR A 170 -12.17 9.15 -10.62
C TYR A 170 -13.31 10.02 -11.16
N TYR A 171 -14.45 9.96 -10.50
CA TYR A 171 -15.64 10.70 -10.87
C TYR A 171 -16.48 10.96 -9.62
N VAL A 172 -17.28 12.01 -9.69
CA VAL A 172 -18.08 12.46 -8.56
C VAL A 172 -19.26 11.51 -8.35
N THR A 173 -19.51 11.13 -7.11
CA THR A 173 -20.73 10.43 -6.71
C THR A 173 -21.43 11.18 -5.59
N ASP A 174 -22.75 11.08 -5.51
CA ASP A 174 -23.51 11.69 -4.42
C ASP A 174 -23.05 11.16 -3.05
N TYR A 175 -22.71 9.87 -2.98
CA TYR A 175 -22.18 9.26 -1.77
C TYR A 175 -20.85 9.90 -1.36
N ASN A 176 -19.86 9.95 -2.26
CA ASN A 176 -18.56 10.51 -1.92
C ASN A 176 -18.65 12.01 -1.61
N ASN A 177 -19.47 12.76 -2.34
CA ASN A 177 -19.71 14.18 -2.05
C ASN A 177 -20.27 14.41 -0.66
N ARG A 178 -21.20 13.53 -0.23
CA ARG A 178 -21.81 13.60 1.09
C ARG A 178 -20.76 13.48 2.20
N PHE A 179 -19.78 12.60 2.05
CA PHE A 179 -18.83 12.29 3.12
C PHE A 179 -17.45 12.96 3.02
N HIS A 180 -17.00 13.29 1.81
CA HIS A 180 -15.66 13.84 1.56
C HIS A 180 -15.68 15.28 1.03
N GLY A 181 -16.87 15.88 0.91
CA GLY A 181 -17.07 17.23 0.41
C GLY A 181 -17.39 17.28 -1.08
N MET A 182 -18.04 18.37 -1.48
CA MET A 182 -18.53 18.56 -2.85
C MET A 182 -17.39 18.52 -3.87
N GLY A 183 -17.54 17.67 -4.89
CA GLY A 183 -16.56 17.50 -5.96
C GLY A 183 -15.46 16.49 -5.66
N PHE A 184 -15.59 15.67 -4.61
CA PHE A 184 -14.57 14.69 -4.26
C PHE A 184 -14.38 13.63 -5.36
N THR A 185 -13.11 13.42 -5.69
CA THR A 185 -12.59 12.26 -6.44
C THR A 185 -11.23 11.89 -5.83
N GLU A 186 -10.64 10.76 -6.21
CA GLU A 186 -9.28 10.40 -5.77
C GLU A 186 -8.21 11.41 -6.22
N TRP A 187 -8.51 12.26 -7.20
CA TRP A 187 -7.66 13.40 -7.53
C TRP A 187 -7.50 14.40 -6.39
N THR A 188 -8.51 14.56 -5.53
CA THR A 188 -8.42 15.43 -4.35
C THR A 188 -7.29 14.99 -3.42
N ASN A 189 -7.08 13.68 -3.26
CA ASN A 189 -6.02 13.13 -2.43
C ASN A 189 -4.66 13.27 -3.12
N SER A 190 -4.55 12.87 -4.38
CA SER A 190 -3.29 12.88 -5.11
C SER A 190 -2.74 14.30 -5.34
N SER A 191 -3.61 15.27 -5.67
CA SER A 191 -3.20 16.63 -6.02
C SER A 191 -2.75 17.49 -4.82
N LYS A 192 -3.23 17.19 -3.60
CA LYS A 192 -2.82 17.91 -2.38
C LYS A 192 -1.54 17.36 -1.74
N ALA A 193 -1.05 16.22 -2.21
CA ALA A 193 0.11 15.56 -1.63
C ALA A 193 1.38 16.40 -1.80
N LEU A 194 2.27 16.35 -0.80
CA LEU A 194 3.56 17.03 -0.80
C LEU A 194 4.66 16.07 -0.37
N PRO A 195 5.91 16.28 -0.81
CA PRO A 195 7.05 15.56 -0.26
C PRO A 195 7.10 15.67 1.27
N GLN A 196 7.24 14.53 1.95
CA GLN A 196 7.37 14.52 3.41
C GLN A 196 8.84 14.58 3.84
N PHE A 197 9.77 14.35 2.92
CA PHE A 197 11.22 14.38 3.10
C PHE A 197 11.92 14.48 1.73
N CYS A 198 13.22 14.79 1.72
CA CYS A 198 14.02 14.82 0.48
C CYS A 198 14.07 13.43 -0.19
N GLY A 199 13.73 13.37 -1.47
CA GLY A 199 13.64 12.10 -2.22
C GLY A 199 12.26 11.42 -2.16
N HIS A 200 11.29 12.00 -1.45
CA HIS A 200 9.89 11.55 -1.49
C HIS A 200 9.20 12.03 -2.76
N TYR A 201 8.69 11.11 -3.59
CA TYR A 201 8.01 11.46 -4.82
C TYR A 201 6.52 11.71 -4.58
N GLN A 202 6.20 12.95 -4.25
CA GLN A 202 4.83 13.45 -4.21
C GLN A 202 4.84 14.91 -4.72
N PRO A 203 3.72 15.43 -5.25
CA PRO A 203 2.57 14.67 -5.70
C PRO A 203 2.90 13.84 -6.96
N HIS A 204 2.19 12.73 -7.15
CA HIS A 204 2.11 12.09 -8.47
C HIS A 204 1.18 12.92 -9.37
N ILE A 205 1.70 13.44 -10.48
CA ILE A 205 0.95 14.30 -11.41
C ILE A 205 0.75 13.57 -12.74
N PRO A 206 -0.50 13.37 -13.21
CA PRO A 206 -0.76 12.72 -14.49
C PRO A 206 -0.18 13.53 -15.65
N TYR A 207 0.47 12.85 -16.59
CA TYR A 207 1.10 13.47 -17.75
C TYR A 207 0.21 13.42 -19.00
N HIS A 208 -0.25 12.23 -19.39
CA HIS A 208 -0.87 12.05 -20.70
C HIS A 208 -2.38 12.33 -20.71
N MET A 209 -3.08 11.88 -19.68
CA MET A 209 -4.53 12.00 -19.57
C MET A 209 -4.99 13.21 -18.76
N GLY A 210 -4.06 13.84 -18.03
CA GLY A 210 -4.40 14.82 -17.00
C GLY A 210 -5.31 14.23 -15.92
N TYR A 211 -5.97 15.12 -15.18
CA TYR A 211 -6.97 14.78 -14.17
C TYR A 211 -8.31 14.45 -14.85
N TYR A 212 -8.46 13.21 -15.32
CA TYR A 212 -9.61 12.76 -16.10
C TYR A 212 -10.87 12.46 -15.26
N ASP A 213 -12.01 12.28 -15.92
CA ASP A 213 -13.28 11.83 -15.33
C ASP A 213 -13.67 10.47 -15.92
N LEU A 214 -13.90 9.45 -15.07
CA LEU A 214 -14.29 8.10 -15.51
C LEU A 214 -15.78 7.91 -15.77
N SER A 215 -16.61 8.93 -15.57
CA SER A 215 -17.95 9.00 -16.15
C SER A 215 -17.92 9.39 -17.64
N ASN A 216 -16.76 9.82 -18.15
CA ASN A 216 -16.54 10.09 -19.57
C ASN A 216 -15.89 8.89 -20.26
N TYR A 217 -16.63 8.25 -21.18
CA TYR A 217 -16.14 7.09 -21.92
C TYR A 217 -14.87 7.36 -22.74
N GLN A 218 -14.62 8.61 -23.16
CA GLN A 218 -13.40 8.97 -23.89
C GLN A 218 -12.14 8.81 -23.04
N SER A 219 -12.24 9.04 -21.72
CA SER A 219 -11.15 8.79 -20.78
C SER A 219 -10.78 7.30 -20.76
N ILE A 220 -11.79 6.45 -20.59
CA ILE A 220 -11.63 4.99 -20.54
C ILE A 220 -11.11 4.44 -21.88
N LYS A 221 -11.66 4.93 -23.00
CA LYS A 221 -11.21 4.57 -24.34
C LYS A 221 -9.72 4.88 -24.52
N ARG A 222 -9.29 6.06 -24.12
CA ARG A 222 -7.89 6.46 -24.25
C ARG A 222 -6.96 5.67 -23.33
N GLN A 223 -7.43 5.31 -22.14
CA GLN A 223 -6.71 4.38 -21.26
C GLN A 223 -6.54 3.00 -21.90
N ALA A 224 -7.61 2.44 -22.48
CA ALA A 224 -7.59 1.20 -23.23
C ALA A 224 -6.60 1.24 -24.41
N GLU A 225 -6.58 2.33 -25.18
CA GLU A 225 -5.63 2.52 -26.30
C GLU A 225 -4.17 2.46 -25.83
N ILE A 226 -3.82 3.19 -24.76
CA ILE A 226 -2.45 3.23 -24.23
C ILE A 226 -2.06 1.88 -23.62
N ALA A 227 -2.97 1.27 -22.87
CA ALA A 227 -2.75 -0.03 -22.25
C ALA A 227 -2.39 -1.07 -23.34
N LYS A 228 -3.20 -1.17 -24.40
CA LYS A 228 -2.92 -2.06 -25.54
C LYS A 228 -1.62 -1.70 -26.24
N PHE A 229 -1.36 -0.41 -26.46
CA PHE A 229 -0.17 0.07 -27.16
C PHE A 229 1.13 -0.40 -26.48
N TYR A 230 1.13 -0.59 -25.16
CA TYR A 230 2.28 -1.10 -24.40
C TYR A 230 2.18 -2.59 -24.01
N GLY A 231 1.17 -3.30 -24.51
CA GLY A 231 1.04 -4.74 -24.32
C GLY A 231 0.30 -5.16 -23.06
N ILE A 232 -0.41 -4.28 -22.36
CA ILE A 232 -1.41 -4.71 -21.37
C ILE A 232 -2.51 -5.49 -22.09
N TYR A 233 -2.80 -6.69 -21.60
CA TYR A 233 -3.81 -7.56 -22.20
C TYR A 233 -5.23 -7.15 -21.80
N GLY A 234 -5.41 -6.74 -20.55
CA GLY A 234 -6.72 -6.35 -20.04
C GLY A 234 -6.71 -5.78 -18.64
N PHE A 235 -7.91 -5.42 -18.17
CA PHE A 235 -8.14 -4.85 -16.84
C PHE A 235 -8.93 -5.79 -15.93
N ALA A 236 -8.49 -5.90 -14.68
CA ALA A 236 -9.29 -6.48 -13.59
C ALA A 236 -9.98 -5.34 -12.85
N ILE A 237 -11.25 -5.10 -13.18
CA ILE A 237 -11.98 -3.90 -12.75
C ILE A 237 -12.59 -4.16 -11.38
N HIS A 238 -12.26 -3.32 -10.39
CA HIS A 238 -12.92 -3.40 -9.09
C HIS A 238 -14.43 -3.19 -9.24
N TYR A 239 -15.20 -4.12 -8.67
CA TYR A 239 -16.65 -4.13 -8.70
C TYR A 239 -17.16 -4.09 -7.27
N TYR A 240 -17.73 -2.95 -6.89
CA TYR A 240 -18.17 -2.67 -5.53
C TYR A 240 -19.66 -3.00 -5.37
N TRP A 241 -19.94 -4.27 -5.16
CA TRP A 241 -21.25 -4.78 -4.76
C TRP A 241 -21.20 -5.18 -3.29
N PHE A 242 -22.09 -4.63 -2.47
CA PHE A 242 -22.05 -4.85 -1.02
C PHE A 242 -23.21 -5.72 -0.52
N ASN A 243 -24.42 -5.46 -1.01
CA ASN A 243 -25.64 -6.18 -0.67
C ASN A 243 -26.71 -5.92 -1.75
N GLU A 244 -27.91 -6.50 -1.59
CA GLU A 244 -28.98 -6.41 -2.61
C GLU A 244 -29.47 -4.98 -2.90
N LYS A 245 -29.12 -4.00 -2.06
CA LYS A 245 -29.57 -2.60 -2.17
C LYS A 245 -28.47 -1.66 -2.62
N THR A 246 -27.20 -2.06 -2.49
CA THR A 246 -26.08 -1.12 -2.60
C THR A 246 -24.98 -1.68 -3.50
N GLN A 247 -24.80 -0.97 -4.61
CA GLN A 247 -23.69 -1.08 -5.53
C GLN A 247 -23.13 0.33 -5.78
N MET A 248 -21.81 0.43 -5.93
CA MET A 248 -21.14 1.72 -6.15
C MET A 248 -20.10 1.62 -7.26
N LEU A 249 -19.68 2.78 -7.72
CA LEU A 249 -18.56 2.95 -8.66
C LEU A 249 -18.68 2.10 -9.94
N ASP A 250 -19.89 1.87 -10.42
CA ASP A 250 -20.18 0.95 -11.52
C ASP A 250 -20.24 1.63 -12.89
N THR A 251 -20.13 2.97 -12.93
CA THR A 251 -20.16 3.74 -14.18
C THR A 251 -19.09 3.29 -15.17
N PRO A 252 -17.81 3.09 -14.80
CA PRO A 252 -16.78 2.77 -15.79
C PRO A 252 -16.97 1.41 -16.45
N ILE A 253 -17.35 0.38 -15.68
CA ILE A 253 -17.58 -0.96 -16.23
C ILE A 253 -18.83 -1.01 -17.13
N LYS A 254 -19.87 -0.22 -16.78
CA LYS A 254 -21.05 -0.05 -17.65
C LYS A 254 -20.69 0.63 -18.97
N LEU A 255 -19.90 1.70 -18.93
CA LEU A 255 -19.42 2.38 -20.14
C LEU A 255 -18.57 1.46 -21.01
N ILE A 256 -17.70 0.63 -20.43
CA ILE A 256 -16.96 -0.39 -21.19
C ILE A 256 -17.94 -1.32 -21.89
N LEU A 257 -18.95 -1.85 -21.19
CA LEU A 257 -19.96 -2.75 -21.78
C LEU A 257 -20.75 -2.08 -22.91
N GLU A 258 -21.17 -0.82 -22.72
CA GLU A 258 -21.98 -0.07 -23.68
C GLU A 258 -21.18 0.33 -24.94
N HIS A 259 -19.93 0.75 -24.76
CA HIS A 259 -19.07 1.26 -25.83
C HIS A 259 -18.08 0.19 -26.32
N LYS A 260 -18.46 -0.51 -27.41
CA LYS A 260 -17.66 -1.59 -28.00
C LYS A 260 -16.34 -1.11 -28.63
N ASP A 261 -16.20 0.18 -28.92
CA ASP A 261 -14.97 0.79 -29.42
C ASP A 261 -13.89 0.99 -28.33
N ILE A 262 -14.21 0.69 -27.06
CA ILE A 262 -13.22 0.53 -25.98
C ILE A 262 -12.61 -0.87 -26.08
N GLU A 263 -11.65 -1.06 -26.97
CA GLU A 263 -11.20 -2.40 -27.37
C GLU A 263 -10.22 -3.09 -26.38
N ILE A 264 -10.46 -3.05 -25.07
CA ILE A 264 -9.62 -3.71 -24.06
C ILE A 264 -10.32 -4.95 -23.50
N ASN A 265 -9.57 -6.02 -23.23
CA ASN A 265 -10.12 -7.15 -22.50
C ASN A 265 -10.33 -6.78 -21.03
N TYR A 266 -11.31 -7.39 -20.37
CA TYR A 266 -11.53 -7.12 -18.95
C TYR A 266 -12.23 -8.27 -18.24
N PHE A 267 -12.16 -8.27 -16.92
CA PHE A 267 -13.06 -9.07 -16.08
C PHE A 267 -13.31 -8.38 -14.75
N ILE A 268 -14.29 -8.90 -14.00
CA ILE A 268 -14.69 -8.37 -12.71
C ILE A 268 -13.77 -8.87 -11.59
N ASN A 269 -13.22 -7.94 -10.82
CA ASN A 269 -12.69 -8.19 -9.49
C ASN A 269 -13.70 -7.71 -8.45
N TRP A 270 -14.43 -8.62 -7.83
CA TRP A 270 -15.33 -8.25 -6.75
C TRP A 270 -14.51 -7.80 -5.53
N ALA A 271 -14.56 -6.49 -5.26
CA ALA A 271 -13.84 -5.84 -4.17
C ALA A 271 -14.55 -6.12 -2.85
N THR A 272 -14.40 -7.33 -2.33
CA THR A 272 -15.06 -7.80 -1.10
C THR A 272 -14.39 -7.19 0.12
N GLU A 273 -14.84 -6.00 0.49
CA GLU A 273 -14.43 -5.29 1.68
C GLU A 273 -15.59 -4.42 2.19
N ASP A 274 -15.59 -4.14 3.49
CA ASP A 274 -16.51 -3.15 4.03
C ASP A 274 -16.17 -1.78 3.42
N TRP A 275 -17.19 -1.08 2.94
CA TRP A 275 -17.01 0.32 2.56
C TRP A 275 -17.00 1.17 3.82
N GLY A 276 -16.01 2.03 3.98
CA GLY A 276 -15.91 2.94 5.12
C GLY A 276 -15.18 4.23 4.79
N MET A 277 -15.38 5.23 5.64
CA MET A 277 -14.83 6.59 5.53
C MET A 277 -13.32 6.72 5.83
N THR A 278 -12.49 5.70 5.58
CA THR A 278 -11.05 5.77 5.91
C THR A 278 -10.16 6.25 4.75
N TRP A 279 -10.73 6.98 3.79
CA TRP A 279 -9.98 7.64 2.70
C TRP A 279 -9.28 8.92 3.17
N ASP A 280 -9.76 9.56 4.26
CA ASP A 280 -9.15 10.72 4.92
C ASP A 280 -9.76 10.87 6.34
N ASP A 281 -8.92 10.97 7.37
CA ASP A 281 -9.36 11.06 8.78
C ASP A 281 -9.86 12.48 9.18
N SER A 282 -9.94 13.42 8.22
CA SER A 282 -10.24 14.83 8.51
C SER A 282 -11.71 15.17 8.83
N PHE A 283 -12.62 14.20 8.89
CA PHE A 283 -14.06 14.47 9.10
C PHE A 283 -14.67 13.66 10.26
N SER A 284 -14.40 14.09 11.49
CA SER A 284 -14.84 13.47 12.75
C SER A 284 -16.31 13.73 13.15
N ASN A 285 -17.15 14.30 12.28
CA ASN A 285 -18.47 14.84 12.68
C ASN A 285 -19.68 14.21 11.96
N TRP A 286 -19.53 13.06 11.29
CA TRP A 286 -20.62 12.42 10.55
C TRP A 286 -21.06 11.11 11.20
N ASP A 287 -22.37 10.83 11.10
CA ASP A 287 -23.00 9.67 11.74
C ASP A 287 -22.39 8.36 11.21
N PHE A 288 -21.60 7.70 12.06
CA PHE A 288 -20.76 6.54 11.75
C PHE A 288 -21.56 5.35 11.18
N ALA A 289 -22.88 5.31 11.41
CA ALA A 289 -23.73 4.26 10.89
C ALA A 289 -24.06 4.40 9.39
N GLU A 290 -24.11 5.63 8.85
CA GLU A 290 -24.46 5.88 7.44
C GLU A 290 -23.24 5.88 6.49
N SER A 291 -22.04 6.05 7.06
CA SER A 291 -20.77 6.09 6.33
C SER A 291 -20.12 4.72 6.11
N HIS A 292 -20.68 3.67 6.71
CA HIS A 292 -20.16 2.31 6.61
C HIS A 292 -21.18 1.38 5.95
N ILE A 293 -20.79 0.77 4.83
CA ILE A 293 -21.61 -0.24 4.16
C ILE A 293 -20.92 -1.59 4.37
N LYS A 294 -21.61 -2.47 5.09
CA LYS A 294 -21.14 -3.83 5.33
C LYS A 294 -21.22 -4.66 4.07
N GLN A 295 -20.15 -5.41 3.81
CA GLN A 295 -20.12 -6.42 2.78
C GLN A 295 -20.88 -7.67 3.25
N ASP A 296 -21.82 -8.14 2.44
CA ASP A 296 -22.56 -9.39 2.65
C ASP A 296 -22.36 -10.34 1.46
N LEU A 297 -22.80 -11.60 1.60
CA LEU A 297 -22.97 -12.50 0.47
C LEU A 297 -24.36 -12.31 -0.16
N PRO A 298 -24.48 -12.38 -1.50
CA PRO A 298 -25.79 -12.35 -2.14
C PRO A 298 -26.68 -13.48 -1.65
N LYS A 299 -27.86 -13.13 -1.10
CA LYS A 299 -28.85 -14.13 -0.66
C LYS A 299 -29.54 -14.78 -1.84
N ASP A 300 -29.81 -13.99 -2.88
CA ASP A 300 -30.29 -14.48 -4.17
C ASP A 300 -29.13 -14.57 -5.17
N VAL A 301 -28.58 -15.77 -5.29
CA VAL A 301 -27.50 -16.10 -6.23
C VAL A 301 -27.91 -15.88 -7.68
N SER A 302 -29.20 -16.11 -8.01
CA SER A 302 -29.68 -15.95 -9.39
C SER A 302 -29.73 -14.47 -9.76
N ALA A 303 -30.25 -13.64 -8.86
CA ALA A 303 -30.28 -12.19 -9.05
C ALA A 303 -28.87 -11.61 -9.19
N PHE A 304 -27.93 -12.02 -8.32
CA PHE A 304 -26.53 -11.59 -8.44
C PHE A 304 -25.90 -12.05 -9.76
N PHE A 305 -26.15 -13.29 -10.19
CA PHE A 305 -25.67 -13.77 -11.48
C PHE A 305 -26.23 -12.92 -12.63
N ASP A 306 -27.52 -12.60 -12.60
CA ASP A 306 -28.16 -11.80 -13.65
C ASP A 306 -27.61 -10.37 -13.71
N MET A 307 -27.10 -9.83 -12.61
CA MET A 307 -26.39 -8.54 -12.60
C MET A 307 -25.05 -8.57 -13.32
N ILE A 308 -24.28 -9.66 -13.19
CA ILE A 308 -22.93 -9.77 -13.78
C ILE A 308 -22.92 -10.46 -15.15
N LYS A 309 -23.99 -11.19 -15.47
CA LYS A 309 -24.18 -11.90 -16.75
C LYS A 309 -23.96 -11.01 -17.98
N PRO A 310 -24.46 -9.76 -18.06
CA PRO A 310 -24.26 -8.93 -19.26
C PRO A 310 -22.78 -8.74 -19.61
N TYR A 311 -21.90 -8.67 -18.60
CA TYR A 311 -20.46 -8.58 -18.82
C TYR A 311 -19.89 -9.91 -19.34
N PHE A 312 -20.37 -11.04 -18.85
CA PHE A 312 -19.95 -12.37 -19.32
C PHE A 312 -20.33 -12.66 -20.77
N GLU A 313 -21.28 -11.90 -21.33
CA GLU A 313 -21.68 -12.00 -22.74
C GLU A 313 -20.86 -11.08 -23.65
N ASP A 314 -20.05 -10.20 -23.08
CA ASP A 314 -19.11 -9.38 -23.86
C ASP A 314 -17.98 -10.27 -24.43
N GLU A 315 -17.65 -10.06 -25.70
CA GLU A 315 -16.58 -10.80 -26.38
C GLU A 315 -15.20 -10.47 -25.79
N ARG A 316 -15.03 -9.25 -25.27
CA ARG A 316 -13.80 -8.79 -24.62
C ARG A 316 -13.65 -9.34 -23.18
N TYR A 317 -14.68 -10.00 -22.65
CA TYR A 317 -14.62 -10.55 -21.30
C TYR A 317 -13.63 -11.71 -21.21
N ILE A 318 -12.70 -11.65 -20.26
CA ILE A 318 -11.63 -12.64 -20.12
C ILE A 318 -12.21 -13.98 -19.65
N ARG A 319 -11.77 -15.05 -20.33
CA ARG A 319 -12.16 -16.44 -20.06
C ARG A 319 -10.92 -17.32 -19.96
N ILE A 320 -10.98 -18.32 -19.09
CA ILE A 320 -9.96 -19.37 -18.95
C ILE A 320 -10.67 -20.72 -19.09
N HIS A 321 -10.18 -21.60 -19.97
CA HIS A 321 -10.87 -22.85 -20.35
C HIS A 321 -12.32 -22.61 -20.85
N ASN A 322 -12.53 -21.47 -21.49
CA ASN A 322 -13.83 -20.95 -21.92
C ASN A 322 -14.85 -20.73 -20.78
N MET A 323 -14.39 -20.52 -19.55
CA MET A 323 -15.20 -20.09 -18.40
C MET A 323 -14.95 -18.61 -18.10
N PRO A 324 -15.99 -17.78 -17.90
CA PRO A 324 -15.82 -16.40 -17.43
C PRO A 324 -15.03 -16.34 -16.13
N VAL A 325 -14.06 -15.44 -16.08
CA VAL A 325 -13.26 -15.18 -14.87
C VAL A 325 -14.03 -14.27 -13.92
N LEU A 326 -14.04 -14.60 -12.63
CA LEU A 326 -14.47 -13.72 -11.55
C LEU A 326 -13.41 -13.77 -10.44
N SER A 327 -12.81 -12.62 -10.12
CA SER A 327 -11.87 -12.51 -9.00
C SER A 327 -12.58 -12.05 -7.73
N ILE A 328 -12.13 -12.56 -6.59
CA ILE A 328 -12.58 -12.22 -5.25
C ILE A 328 -11.41 -11.58 -4.50
N TYR A 329 -11.53 -10.30 -4.17
CA TYR A 329 -10.45 -9.54 -3.56
C TYR A 329 -10.03 -10.08 -2.19
N ASN A 330 -10.97 -10.26 -1.27
CA ASN A 330 -10.68 -10.71 0.09
C ASN A 330 -11.79 -11.65 0.59
N CYS A 331 -11.54 -12.96 0.54
CA CYS A 331 -12.50 -13.96 0.99
C CYS A 331 -12.59 -14.06 2.52
N ASN A 332 -11.53 -13.68 3.25
CA ASN A 332 -11.43 -13.87 4.71
C ASN A 332 -12.42 -13.06 5.53
N ILE A 333 -13.16 -12.12 4.91
CA ILE A 333 -14.23 -11.39 5.58
C ILE A 333 -15.49 -12.24 5.80
N PHE A 334 -15.60 -13.38 5.11
CA PHE A 334 -16.75 -14.27 5.16
C PHE A 334 -16.44 -15.54 5.95
N ASP A 335 -17.50 -16.20 6.43
CA ASP A 335 -17.41 -17.61 6.85
C ASP A 335 -17.06 -18.49 5.64
N SER A 336 -16.01 -19.31 5.76
CA SER A 336 -15.49 -20.10 4.64
C SER A 336 -16.48 -21.14 4.13
N THR A 337 -17.31 -21.72 5.01
CA THR A 337 -18.33 -22.71 4.61
C THR A 337 -19.46 -22.03 3.84
N ALA A 338 -20.00 -20.92 4.35
CA ALA A 338 -21.02 -20.14 3.68
C ALA A 338 -20.53 -19.60 2.32
N PHE A 339 -19.29 -19.09 2.28
CA PHE A 339 -18.68 -18.59 1.06
C PHE A 339 -18.53 -19.69 0.00
N LYS A 340 -17.99 -20.85 0.38
CA LYS A 340 -17.86 -21.99 -0.54
C LYS A 340 -19.21 -22.44 -1.09
N ILE A 341 -20.23 -22.54 -0.23
CA ILE A 341 -21.60 -22.88 -0.66
C ILE A 341 -22.13 -21.85 -1.67
N PHE A 342 -21.87 -20.57 -1.44
CA PHE A 342 -22.25 -19.50 -2.36
C PHE A 342 -21.55 -19.66 -3.73
N ILE A 343 -20.23 -19.84 -3.75
CA ILE A 343 -19.46 -20.05 -4.99
C ILE A 343 -19.94 -21.28 -5.75
N ASP A 344 -20.20 -22.39 -5.06
CA ASP A 344 -20.74 -23.62 -5.68
C ASP A 344 -22.10 -23.39 -6.32
N LYS A 345 -22.99 -22.62 -5.67
CA LYS A 345 -24.28 -22.22 -6.24
C LYS A 345 -24.09 -21.31 -7.46
N LEU A 346 -23.17 -20.36 -7.39
CA LEU A 346 -22.88 -19.44 -8.49
C LEU A 346 -22.34 -20.17 -9.73
N LYS A 347 -21.40 -21.12 -9.54
CA LYS A 347 -20.90 -22.02 -10.60
C LYS A 347 -22.03 -22.84 -11.24
N LYS A 348 -22.95 -23.39 -10.43
CA LYS A 348 -24.14 -24.12 -10.95
C LYS A 348 -25.07 -23.22 -11.74
N GLU A 349 -25.26 -21.98 -11.31
CA GLU A 349 -26.13 -21.00 -11.97
C GLU A 349 -25.56 -20.56 -13.33
N ALA A 350 -24.23 -20.53 -13.45
CA ALA A 350 -23.53 -20.37 -14.73
C ALA A 350 -23.78 -21.57 -15.67
N ILE A 351 -23.60 -22.80 -15.17
CA ILE A 351 -23.83 -24.02 -15.97
C ILE A 351 -25.27 -24.08 -16.49
N LYS A 352 -26.24 -23.76 -15.63
CA LYS A 352 -27.66 -23.70 -15.99
C LYS A 352 -27.96 -22.72 -17.12
N ARG A 353 -27.18 -21.65 -17.26
CA ARG A 353 -27.28 -20.64 -18.33
C ARG A 353 -26.40 -20.95 -19.57
N GLY A 354 -25.79 -22.13 -19.62
CA GLY A 354 -25.04 -22.61 -20.79
C GLY A 354 -23.54 -22.28 -20.76
N TYR A 355 -23.00 -21.74 -19.67
CA TYR A 355 -21.56 -21.60 -19.50
C TYR A 355 -20.93 -22.95 -19.11
N LYS A 356 -19.63 -23.14 -19.39
CA LYS A 356 -18.92 -24.33 -18.88
C LYS A 356 -18.75 -24.34 -17.35
N GLY A 357 -18.88 -23.17 -16.74
CA GLY A 357 -18.63 -22.90 -15.32
C GLY A 357 -18.22 -21.45 -15.13
N LEU A 358 -17.65 -21.13 -13.98
CA LEU A 358 -16.93 -19.89 -13.71
C LEU A 358 -15.52 -20.26 -13.26
N TYR A 359 -14.53 -19.46 -13.67
CA TYR A 359 -13.17 -19.56 -13.17
C TYR A 359 -12.99 -18.54 -12.05
N ILE A 360 -12.89 -19.02 -10.82
CA ILE A 360 -12.84 -18.18 -9.62
C ILE A 360 -11.38 -17.97 -9.22
N ILE A 361 -10.94 -16.72 -9.26
CA ILE A 361 -9.63 -16.31 -8.74
C ILE A 361 -9.85 -15.73 -7.35
N ILE A 362 -9.02 -16.11 -6.38
CA ILE A 362 -8.98 -15.48 -5.07
C ILE A 362 -7.67 -14.72 -4.96
N THR A 363 -7.72 -13.46 -4.52
CA THR A 363 -6.48 -12.70 -4.33
C THR A 363 -5.93 -12.88 -2.92
N THR A 364 -4.63 -12.65 -2.75
CA THR A 364 -4.02 -12.55 -1.41
C THR A 364 -4.59 -11.38 -0.60
N GLY A 365 -5.17 -10.36 -1.25
CA GLY A 365 -5.96 -9.28 -0.64
C GLY A 365 -5.22 -8.44 0.41
N SER A 366 -5.97 -7.64 1.17
CA SER A 366 -5.46 -6.80 2.26
C SER A 366 -5.12 -7.56 3.55
N ASN A 367 -5.59 -8.81 3.68
CA ASN A 367 -5.35 -9.67 4.84
C ASN A 367 -4.30 -10.78 4.60
N TYR A 368 -3.55 -10.69 3.49
CA TYR A 368 -2.47 -11.62 3.14
C TYR A 368 -2.91 -13.09 3.12
N TYR A 369 -4.09 -13.37 2.55
CA TYR A 369 -4.57 -14.74 2.38
C TYR A 369 -3.58 -15.55 1.54
N ASP A 370 -3.20 -16.72 2.05
CA ASP A 370 -2.31 -17.66 1.35
C ASP A 370 -2.72 -19.12 1.56
N GLY A 371 -4.01 -19.35 1.82
CA GLY A 371 -4.56 -20.69 2.02
C GLY A 371 -4.74 -21.47 0.71
N ASP A 372 -5.30 -22.69 0.81
CA ASP A 372 -5.77 -23.43 -0.36
C ASP A 372 -7.12 -22.87 -0.84
N VAL A 373 -7.14 -22.25 -2.02
CA VAL A 373 -8.34 -21.64 -2.61
C VAL A 373 -9.49 -22.64 -2.81
N ASN A 374 -9.20 -23.95 -2.90
CA ASN A 374 -10.23 -24.99 -3.01
C ASN A 374 -11.13 -25.06 -1.76
N GLU A 375 -10.63 -24.61 -0.61
CA GLU A 375 -11.40 -24.50 0.64
C GLU A 375 -12.49 -23.42 0.56
N TRP A 376 -12.37 -22.49 -0.39
CA TRP A 376 -13.31 -21.40 -0.64
C TRP A 376 -14.07 -21.57 -1.96
N GLY A 377 -13.87 -22.68 -2.67
CA GLY A 377 -14.45 -22.93 -4.00
C GLY A 377 -13.73 -22.21 -5.14
N GLY A 378 -12.57 -21.59 -4.87
CA GLY A 378 -11.70 -20.96 -5.85
C GLY A 378 -10.92 -21.97 -6.69
N ASP A 379 -10.47 -21.52 -7.86
CA ASP A 379 -9.72 -22.32 -8.85
C ASP A 379 -8.23 -21.94 -8.91
N ALA A 380 -7.89 -20.69 -8.57
CA ALA A 380 -6.51 -20.20 -8.49
C ALA A 380 -6.35 -19.06 -7.48
N LEU A 381 -5.16 -18.94 -6.91
CA LEU A 381 -4.72 -17.77 -6.14
C LEU A 381 -4.13 -16.71 -7.09
N VAL A 382 -4.16 -15.43 -6.73
CA VAL A 382 -3.35 -14.39 -7.37
C VAL A 382 -2.70 -13.49 -6.33
N GLU A 383 -1.42 -13.19 -6.52
CA GLU A 383 -0.72 -12.21 -5.69
C GLU A 383 -1.27 -10.80 -5.93
N TYR A 384 -1.81 -10.18 -4.89
CA TYR A 384 -2.18 -8.77 -4.88
C TYR A 384 -1.03 -7.95 -4.27
N GLN A 385 -0.16 -7.42 -5.13
CA GLN A 385 0.98 -6.62 -4.68
C GLN A 385 0.58 -5.18 -4.37
N PRO A 386 1.27 -4.51 -3.43
CA PRO A 386 2.35 -5.03 -2.60
C PRO A 386 1.88 -5.69 -1.30
N ASN A 387 0.57 -5.91 -1.11
CA ASN A 387 0.05 -6.43 0.15
C ASN A 387 0.76 -7.74 0.48
N TYR A 388 0.81 -8.68 -0.46
CA TYR A 388 1.47 -9.95 -0.19
C TYR A 388 2.98 -9.80 0.12
N MET A 389 3.71 -8.98 -0.63
CA MET A 389 5.10 -8.60 -0.31
C MET A 389 5.28 -8.14 1.13
N CYS A 390 4.33 -7.39 1.66
CA CYS A 390 4.35 -6.80 2.99
C CYS A 390 4.09 -7.78 4.14
N GLN A 391 3.56 -8.97 3.87
CA GLN A 391 3.29 -10.02 4.86
C GLN A 391 4.55 -10.48 5.59
N PHE A 392 5.67 -10.53 4.88
CA PHE A 392 6.82 -11.29 5.31
C PHE A 392 7.83 -10.51 6.16
N ASN A 393 7.55 -9.23 6.45
CA ASN A 393 8.46 -8.32 7.14
C ASN A 393 9.89 -8.33 6.55
N TYR A 394 10.02 -8.61 5.25
CA TYR A 394 11.32 -8.71 4.55
C TYR A 394 11.98 -7.36 4.25
N PHE A 395 11.43 -6.27 4.77
CA PHE A 395 11.86 -4.92 4.45
C PHE A 395 12.46 -4.24 5.65
N ASP A 396 13.68 -3.75 5.48
CA ASP A 396 14.28 -2.86 6.46
C ASP A 396 13.54 -1.54 6.51
N LYS A 397 13.48 -0.95 7.71
CA LYS A 397 12.99 0.41 7.87
C LYS A 397 14.04 1.38 7.35
N LEU A 398 13.64 2.21 6.39
CA LEU A 398 14.48 3.30 5.90
C LEU A 398 14.20 4.57 6.69
N TYR A 399 15.28 5.25 7.11
CA TYR A 399 15.22 6.55 7.76
C TYR A 399 15.84 7.62 6.85
N PRO A 400 15.02 8.52 6.25
CA PRO A 400 15.52 9.59 5.41
C PRO A 400 16.54 10.46 6.13
N LYS A 401 17.53 10.95 5.39
CA LYS A 401 18.45 12.00 5.86
C LYS A 401 17.89 13.37 5.46
N GLY A 402 18.35 14.42 6.12
CA GLY A 402 17.89 15.79 5.84
C GLY A 402 16.60 16.15 6.58
N TYR A 403 15.90 17.16 6.08
CA TYR A 403 14.59 17.56 6.57
C TYR A 403 13.53 16.46 6.38
N ILE A 404 12.73 16.23 7.41
CA ILE A 404 11.50 15.42 7.38
C ILE A 404 10.39 16.28 7.97
N ASN A 405 9.24 16.34 7.31
CA ASN A 405 8.06 17.05 7.79
C ASN A 405 7.72 16.59 9.22
N PRO A 406 7.73 17.48 10.23
CA PRO A 406 7.42 17.13 11.61
C PRO A 406 6.03 16.53 11.80
N HIS A 407 5.09 16.75 10.86
CA HIS A 407 3.75 16.17 10.87
C HIS A 407 3.65 14.81 10.15
N PHE A 408 4.72 14.34 9.52
CA PHE A 408 4.72 13.04 8.86
C PHE A 408 4.58 11.92 9.90
N ARG A 409 3.58 11.06 9.71
CA ARG A 409 3.39 9.80 10.43
C ARG A 409 3.44 8.70 9.40
N GLY A 410 4.58 8.04 9.28
CA GLY A 410 4.67 6.89 8.39
C GLY A 410 5.90 6.03 8.59
N THR A 411 5.84 4.87 7.95
CA THR A 411 6.92 3.88 7.88
C THR A 411 7.37 3.76 6.44
N ILE A 412 8.69 3.84 6.22
CA ILE A 412 9.31 3.67 4.91
C ILE A 412 10.03 2.32 4.93
N LEU A 413 9.75 1.51 3.92
CA LEU A 413 10.24 0.14 3.79
C LEU A 413 11.13 0.05 2.56
N ASP A 414 12.37 -0.38 2.76
CA ASP A 414 13.35 -0.52 1.70
C ASP A 414 13.22 -1.88 1.01
N THR A 415 13.06 -1.86 -0.32
CA THR A 415 12.88 -3.07 -1.13
C THR A 415 14.16 -3.58 -1.80
N ARG A 416 15.30 -2.88 -1.65
CA ARG A 416 16.52 -3.22 -2.41
C ARG A 416 16.99 -4.66 -2.19
N GLU A 417 17.03 -5.12 -0.94
CA GLU A 417 17.40 -6.51 -0.63
C GLU A 417 16.36 -7.52 -1.12
N PHE A 418 15.07 -7.18 -1.01
CA PHE A 418 13.98 -8.02 -1.51
C PHE A 418 14.15 -8.35 -2.99
N PHE A 419 14.50 -7.36 -3.82
CA PHE A 419 14.75 -7.57 -5.24
C PHE A 419 16.11 -8.21 -5.52
N ALA A 420 17.17 -7.84 -4.78
CA ALA A 420 18.49 -8.43 -4.94
C ALA A 420 18.49 -9.95 -4.72
N GLU A 421 17.71 -10.42 -3.74
CA GLU A 421 17.57 -11.84 -3.41
C GLU A 421 16.40 -12.54 -4.13
N LYS A 422 15.68 -11.81 -5.00
CA LYS A 422 14.49 -12.31 -5.71
C LYS A 422 13.43 -12.93 -4.78
N ARG A 423 13.19 -12.30 -3.61
CA ARG A 423 12.23 -12.78 -2.58
C ARG A 423 10.78 -12.78 -3.06
N TYR A 424 10.49 -12.25 -4.25
CA TYR A 424 9.18 -12.36 -4.93
C TYR A 424 8.86 -13.77 -5.44
N PHE A 425 9.80 -14.72 -5.48
CA PHE A 425 9.51 -16.13 -5.75
C PHE A 425 8.98 -16.86 -4.51
N VAL A 426 7.85 -16.40 -3.99
CA VAL A 426 7.22 -16.99 -2.81
C VAL A 426 6.53 -18.31 -3.20
N LYS A 427 6.44 -19.23 -2.24
CA LYS A 427 5.69 -20.48 -2.40
C LYS A 427 4.32 -20.31 -1.77
N HIS A 428 3.28 -20.74 -2.48
CA HIS A 428 1.90 -20.69 -2.02
C HIS A 428 1.41 -22.07 -1.57
N ILE A 429 0.44 -22.09 -0.64
CA ILE A 429 -0.27 -23.32 -0.27
C ILE A 429 -1.12 -23.79 -1.46
N SER A 430 -1.78 -22.84 -2.13
CA SER A 430 -2.53 -23.11 -3.36
C SER A 430 -1.63 -23.61 -4.47
N LYS A 431 -1.99 -24.77 -5.05
CA LYS A 431 -1.21 -25.40 -6.14
C LYS A 431 -1.22 -24.59 -7.44
N LYS A 432 -2.31 -23.85 -7.68
CA LYS A 432 -2.44 -22.96 -8.83
C LYS A 432 -2.49 -21.53 -8.33
N PHE A 433 -1.54 -20.72 -8.78
CA PHE A 433 -1.43 -19.32 -8.43
C PHE A 433 -0.94 -18.52 -9.63
N PHE A 434 -1.25 -17.23 -9.67
CA PHE A 434 -0.71 -16.28 -10.64
C PHE A 434 0.15 -15.24 -9.93
N ARG A 435 1.29 -14.89 -10.53
CA ARG A 435 2.22 -13.90 -9.98
C ARG A 435 1.71 -12.48 -10.16
N GLY A 436 2.10 -11.62 -9.23
CA GLY A 436 1.76 -10.21 -9.21
C GLY A 436 3.02 -9.33 -9.15
N ALA A 437 2.92 -8.13 -9.71
CA ALA A 437 3.93 -7.08 -9.57
C ALA A 437 3.30 -5.74 -9.20
N CYS A 438 4.10 -4.74 -8.84
CA CYS A 438 3.64 -3.36 -8.65
C CYS A 438 4.70 -2.33 -9.05
N THR A 439 4.27 -1.09 -9.33
CA THR A 439 5.19 0.02 -9.63
C THR A 439 5.76 0.66 -8.37
N SER A 440 4.93 0.82 -7.34
CA SER A 440 5.29 1.37 -6.04
C SER A 440 4.14 1.18 -5.05
N TRP A 441 4.30 1.69 -3.83
CA TRP A 441 3.20 1.92 -2.91
C TRP A 441 3.53 3.04 -1.94
N ASP A 442 2.69 4.05 -1.90
CA ASP A 442 2.82 5.23 -1.07
C ASP A 442 1.42 5.84 -0.85
N ASN A 443 0.83 5.57 0.31
CA ASN A 443 -0.48 6.12 0.67
C ASN A 443 -0.39 7.43 1.47
N THR A 444 0.73 8.17 1.40
CA THR A 444 0.90 9.45 2.10
C THR A 444 -0.10 10.51 1.67
N ALA A 445 -0.58 10.48 0.43
CA ALA A 445 -1.62 11.36 -0.09
C ALA A 445 -2.92 11.30 0.77
N ARG A 446 -3.20 10.13 1.36
CA ARG A 446 -4.34 9.88 2.25
C ARG A 446 -3.95 9.93 3.73
N LYS A 447 -2.83 9.30 4.10
CA LYS A 447 -2.47 8.96 5.50
C LYS A 447 -1.18 9.60 6.01
N GLY A 448 -0.66 10.61 5.33
CA GLY A 448 0.62 11.23 5.66
C GLY A 448 0.75 11.70 7.10
N LYS A 449 -0.36 12.00 7.79
CA LYS A 449 -0.40 12.43 9.20
C LYS A 449 -0.97 11.40 10.17
N THR A 450 -1.34 10.19 9.73
CA THR A 450 -2.05 9.22 10.58
C THR A 450 -1.53 7.78 10.47
N GLY A 451 -0.46 7.55 9.69
CA GLY A 451 0.19 6.25 9.61
C GLY A 451 0.36 5.74 8.18
N ALA A 452 0.99 6.55 7.33
CA ALA A 452 1.32 6.15 5.97
C ALA A 452 2.35 5.02 5.91
N ARG A 453 2.31 4.26 4.83
CA ARG A 453 3.29 3.24 4.47
C ARG A 453 3.84 3.57 3.09
N ILE A 454 5.16 3.61 2.99
CA ILE A 454 5.90 3.85 1.74
C ILE A 454 6.78 2.65 1.47
N ILE A 455 6.62 2.05 0.30
CA ILE A 455 7.49 1.01 -0.25
C ILE A 455 8.45 1.70 -1.19
N TRP A 456 9.70 1.78 -0.77
CA TRP A 456 10.73 2.58 -1.41
C TRP A 456 11.72 1.70 -2.19
N GLY A 457 12.21 2.22 -3.31
CA GLY A 457 13.30 1.62 -4.08
C GLY A 457 12.89 0.89 -5.35
N ILE A 458 11.60 0.83 -5.70
CA ILE A 458 11.15 0.26 -6.98
C ILE A 458 11.35 1.28 -8.10
N THR A 459 11.96 0.85 -9.21
CA THR A 459 12.20 1.65 -10.42
C THR A 459 11.68 0.91 -11.65
N PRO A 460 11.47 1.58 -12.80
CA PRO A 460 11.08 0.92 -14.04
C PRO A 460 12.03 -0.22 -14.46
N ASP A 461 13.33 -0.06 -14.23
CA ASP A 461 14.32 -1.11 -14.52
C ASP A 461 14.18 -2.33 -13.62
N ILE A 462 13.93 -2.12 -12.32
CA ILE A 462 13.65 -3.21 -11.37
C ILE A 462 12.34 -3.91 -11.76
N LEU A 463 11.29 -3.17 -12.10
CA LEU A 463 10.03 -3.74 -12.56
C LEU A 463 10.24 -4.59 -13.82
N LYS A 464 11.03 -4.14 -14.79
CA LYS A 464 11.33 -4.92 -15.99
C LYS A 464 11.95 -6.28 -15.62
N VAL A 465 12.98 -6.28 -14.78
CA VAL A 465 13.66 -7.52 -14.35
C VAL A 465 12.69 -8.44 -13.60
N TRP A 466 11.91 -7.89 -12.68
CA TRP A 466 10.90 -8.63 -11.94
C TRP A 466 9.87 -9.28 -12.87
N LEU A 467 9.34 -8.51 -13.84
CA LEU A 467 8.37 -9.01 -14.81
C LEU A 467 8.94 -10.12 -15.69
N VAL A 468 10.17 -9.98 -16.20
CA VAL A 468 10.82 -11.05 -16.98
C VAL A 468 10.90 -12.34 -16.16
N ASP A 469 11.35 -12.23 -14.91
CA ASP A 469 11.49 -13.38 -14.02
C ASP A 469 10.16 -14.11 -13.80
N ILE A 470 9.09 -13.39 -13.45
CA ILE A 470 7.78 -14.02 -13.18
C ILE A 470 7.07 -14.50 -14.45
N MET A 471 7.27 -13.83 -15.60
CA MET A 471 6.75 -14.29 -16.89
C MET A 471 7.42 -15.60 -17.33
N VAL A 472 8.75 -15.73 -17.15
CA VAL A 472 9.48 -16.97 -17.46
C VAL A 472 9.03 -18.12 -16.55
N GLU A 473 8.76 -17.86 -15.26
CA GLU A 473 8.17 -18.87 -14.37
C GLU A 473 6.75 -19.25 -14.82
N SER A 474 5.89 -18.26 -15.07
CA SER A 474 4.50 -18.45 -15.53
C SER A 474 4.44 -19.39 -16.73
N LYS A 475 5.26 -19.16 -17.76
CA LYS A 475 5.34 -20.02 -18.94
C LYS A 475 5.74 -21.47 -18.67
N LYS A 476 6.45 -21.74 -17.56
CA LYS A 476 6.85 -23.10 -17.17
C LYS A 476 5.78 -23.82 -16.39
N ILE A 477 5.00 -23.10 -15.58
CA ILE A 477 4.03 -23.69 -14.64
C ILE A 477 2.58 -23.63 -15.15
N HIS A 478 2.30 -22.83 -16.19
CA HIS A 478 0.97 -22.64 -16.74
C HIS A 478 0.85 -23.06 -18.20
N THR A 479 -0.39 -23.39 -18.58
CA THR A 479 -0.77 -23.51 -19.99
C THR A 479 -0.86 -22.13 -20.65
N MET A 480 -0.84 -22.07 -21.98
CA MET A 480 -1.03 -20.81 -22.72
C MET A 480 -2.36 -20.11 -22.36
N GLU A 481 -3.41 -20.86 -22.06
CA GLU A 481 -4.69 -20.29 -21.59
C GLU A 481 -4.58 -19.64 -20.22
N GLU A 482 -3.64 -20.06 -19.38
CA GLU A 482 -3.44 -19.65 -17.99
C GLU A 482 -2.20 -18.75 -17.77
N ASP A 483 -1.45 -18.43 -18.82
CA ASP A 483 -0.24 -17.59 -18.75
C ASP A 483 -0.59 -16.10 -18.51
N PHE A 484 -0.95 -15.78 -17.26
CA PHE A 484 -1.31 -14.44 -16.80
C PHE A 484 -0.33 -13.92 -15.75
N ILE A 485 -0.06 -12.62 -15.81
CA ILE A 485 0.68 -11.87 -14.79
C ILE A 485 -0.16 -10.65 -14.41
N PHE A 486 -0.22 -10.35 -13.11
CA PHE A 486 -1.00 -9.24 -12.59
C PHE A 486 -0.11 -8.08 -12.17
N ILE A 487 -0.57 -6.85 -12.34
CA ILE A 487 0.17 -5.65 -11.93
C ILE A 487 -0.75 -4.69 -11.19
N SER A 488 -0.31 -4.29 -10.00
CA SER A 488 -0.90 -3.20 -9.22
C SER A 488 -0.19 -1.89 -9.58
N SER A 489 -0.89 -0.93 -10.16
CA SER A 489 -2.21 -1.04 -10.81
C SER A 489 -2.22 -0.13 -12.05
N TRP A 490 -3.31 -0.11 -12.82
CA TRP A 490 -3.45 0.86 -13.90
C TRP A 490 -3.39 2.29 -13.34
N ASN A 491 -4.21 2.58 -12.32
CA ASN A 491 -4.56 3.95 -11.94
C ASN A 491 -4.79 4.18 -10.41
N GLU A 492 -4.10 3.49 -9.51
CA GLU A 492 -4.11 3.81 -8.06
C GLU A 492 -3.18 5.01 -7.74
N TRP A 493 -3.60 6.22 -8.14
CA TRP A 493 -2.80 7.44 -8.02
C TRP A 493 -2.51 7.86 -6.57
N ALA A 494 -3.50 7.77 -5.67
CA ALA A 494 -3.33 8.18 -4.28
C ALA A 494 -2.54 7.15 -3.42
N GLU A 495 -2.21 6.00 -4.00
CA GLU A 495 -1.26 5.03 -3.45
C GLU A 495 0.07 5.04 -4.21
N GLY A 496 0.25 5.97 -5.16
CA GLY A 496 1.43 6.02 -6.03
C GLY A 496 1.65 4.74 -6.85
N SER A 497 0.67 3.83 -6.93
CA SER A 497 0.77 2.51 -7.53
C SER A 497 0.07 2.48 -8.89
N HIS A 498 0.49 3.36 -9.80
CA HIS A 498 -0.11 3.51 -11.12
C HIS A 498 0.89 3.18 -12.24
N LEU A 499 0.37 2.60 -13.32
CA LEU A 499 1.07 2.40 -14.59
C LEU A 499 0.85 3.57 -15.54
N GLU A 500 -0.23 4.33 -15.34
CA GLU A 500 -0.51 5.49 -16.17
C GLU A 500 0.65 6.48 -16.18
N PRO A 501 0.92 7.13 -17.33
CA PRO A 501 2.04 8.05 -17.46
C PRO A 501 1.93 9.26 -16.53
N ASP A 502 3.01 9.53 -15.80
CA ASP A 502 3.13 10.68 -14.90
C ASP A 502 4.23 11.66 -15.32
N MET A 503 4.32 12.77 -14.59
CA MET A 503 5.28 13.83 -14.89
C MET A 503 6.74 13.46 -14.61
N ARG A 504 7.04 12.43 -13.82
CA ARG A 504 8.42 12.02 -13.49
C ARG A 504 8.96 11.00 -14.48
N TYR A 505 8.21 9.93 -14.67
CA TYR A 505 8.59 8.75 -15.45
C TYR A 505 8.06 8.79 -16.88
N GLY A 506 7.06 9.63 -17.18
CA GLY A 506 6.38 9.58 -18.48
C GLY A 506 5.87 8.16 -18.71
N TYR A 507 6.32 7.52 -19.78
CA TYR A 507 5.95 6.17 -20.17
C TYR A 507 6.88 5.07 -19.64
N ALA A 508 7.80 5.36 -18.72
CA ALA A 508 8.84 4.40 -18.33
C ALA A 508 8.27 3.09 -17.74
N TRP A 509 7.22 3.16 -16.91
CA TRP A 509 6.56 1.97 -16.38
C TRP A 509 5.96 1.08 -17.47
N LEU A 510 5.25 1.69 -18.43
CA LEU A 510 4.67 0.96 -19.56
C LEU A 510 5.76 0.42 -20.50
N ASN A 511 6.85 1.17 -20.68
CA ASN A 511 7.99 0.71 -21.47
C ASN A 511 8.71 -0.48 -20.80
N ALA A 512 8.78 -0.53 -19.47
CA ALA A 512 9.31 -1.67 -18.73
C ALA A 512 8.49 -2.95 -19.00
N ILE A 513 7.15 -2.85 -18.99
CA ILE A 513 6.25 -3.97 -19.32
C ILE A 513 6.47 -4.45 -20.75
N ARG A 514 6.42 -3.51 -21.72
CA ARG A 514 6.67 -3.84 -23.13
C ARG A 514 8.03 -4.53 -23.29
N SER A 515 9.07 -3.98 -22.69
CA SER A 515 10.42 -4.53 -22.78
C SER A 515 10.52 -5.92 -22.17
N ALA A 516 9.84 -6.18 -21.05
CA ALA A 516 9.78 -7.50 -20.44
C ALA A 516 9.10 -8.52 -21.38
N LEU A 517 7.96 -8.15 -21.97
CA LEU A 517 7.25 -8.98 -22.94
C LEU A 517 8.11 -9.32 -24.17
N GLU A 518 8.80 -8.34 -24.75
CA GLU A 518 9.71 -8.59 -25.89
C GLU A 518 10.90 -9.48 -25.48
N THR A 519 11.47 -9.26 -24.29
CA THR A 519 12.58 -10.09 -23.77
C THR A 519 12.16 -11.56 -23.65
N VAL A 520 10.96 -11.81 -23.13
CA VAL A 520 10.44 -13.18 -22.92
C VAL A 520 10.04 -13.85 -24.23
N LYS A 521 9.61 -13.10 -25.25
CA LYS A 521 9.32 -13.67 -26.59
C LYS A 521 10.56 -14.24 -27.29
N GLU A 522 11.73 -13.68 -27.02
CA GLU A 522 12.99 -14.13 -27.60
C GLU A 522 13.53 -15.41 -26.95
N HIS A 523 12.99 -15.81 -25.80
CA HIS A 523 13.34 -17.03 -25.05
C HIS A 523 12.36 -18.16 -25.35
#